data_AF-A6I4Q9-F1
#
_entry.id   AF-A6I4Q9-F1
#
_cell.length_a   1.000
_cell.length_b   1.000
_cell.length_c   1.000
_cell.angle_alpha   90.00
_cell.angle_beta   90.00
_cell.angle_gamma   90.00
#
_symmetry.space_group_name_H-M   'P 1'
#
loop_
_entity.id
_entity.type
_entity.pdbx_description
1 polymer ?
#
loop_
_entity_poly.entity_id
_entity_poly.type
_entity_poly.pdbx_seq_one_letter_code
_entity_poly.pdbx_strand_id
1 'polypeptide(L)'
;MAASAGGPGAAHMIEADVLLPSDGSEHGQPIMAHPPETGSDNTLQEWLAEVTKSNKGIKLDFKRYSLTVWTGKDDIYPTEDLLYIRDCFNKTQVFYDILEPQNYEFKQAIGIRVTL
;
A
#
# COMPACT_ATOMS: atom_id res chain seq x y z
N MET A 1 20.42 -7.60 3.51
CA MET A 1 20.70 -6.37 2.75
C MET A 1 20.63 -5.17 3.69
N ALA A 2 21.59 -4.25 3.60
CA ALA A 2 21.71 -3.10 4.49
C ALA A 2 20.92 -1.90 3.95
N ALA A 3 20.14 -1.24 4.81
CA ALA A 3 19.43 0.00 4.50
C ALA A 3 20.28 1.21 4.94
N SER A 4 20.54 2.14 4.03
CA SER A 4 21.17 3.43 4.37
C SER A 4 20.10 4.46 4.74
N ALA A 5 20.39 5.24 5.77
CA ALA A 5 19.48 6.20 6.39
C ALA A 5 19.71 7.62 5.84
N GLY A 6 18.63 8.30 5.47
CA GLY A 6 18.60 9.72 5.16
C GLY A 6 17.37 10.41 5.75
N GLY A 7 17.59 11.34 6.69
CA GLY A 7 16.78 12.54 6.94
C GLY A 7 15.39 12.43 7.59
N PRO A 8 15.00 13.41 8.44
CA PRO A 8 13.70 13.43 9.11
C PRO A 8 12.60 13.71 8.08
N GLY A 9 11.71 12.72 7.91
CA GLY A 9 10.76 12.63 6.80
C GLY A 9 10.73 11.25 6.15
N ALA A 10 11.66 10.35 6.50
CA ALA A 10 11.69 9.00 5.96
C ALA A 10 10.63 8.09 6.60
N ALA A 11 9.50 7.90 5.91
CA ALA A 11 8.62 6.76 6.15
C ALA A 11 9.44 5.46 5.94
N HIS A 12 9.71 4.72 7.02
CA HIS A 12 10.49 3.48 6.94
C HIS A 12 9.59 2.32 6.53
N MET A 13 9.70 1.95 5.26
CA MET A 13 8.90 0.90 4.65
C MET A 13 9.70 -0.40 4.52
N ILE A 14 9.02 -1.54 4.68
CA ILE A 14 9.47 -2.83 4.19
C ILE A 14 8.73 -3.08 2.87
N GLU A 15 9.47 -3.20 1.80
CA GLU A 15 8.95 -3.48 0.46
C GLU A 15 9.29 -4.92 0.09
N ALA A 16 8.33 -5.58 -0.56
CA ALA A 16 8.55 -6.94 -1.02
C ALA A 16 7.70 -7.27 -2.26
N ASP A 17 8.35 -7.98 -3.17
CA ASP A 17 7.77 -8.44 -4.41
C ASP A 17 6.92 -9.69 -4.20
N VAL A 18 5.70 -9.68 -4.75
CA VAL A 18 4.78 -10.80 -4.68
C VAL A 18 4.51 -11.33 -6.08
N LEU A 19 4.76 -12.62 -6.29
CA LEU A 19 4.34 -13.33 -7.50
C LEU A 19 3.07 -14.12 -7.23
N LEU A 20 2.11 -13.91 -8.11
CA LEU A 20 0.90 -14.72 -8.18
C LEU A 20 1.17 -15.96 -9.05
N PRO A 21 0.55 -17.11 -8.74
CA PRO A 21 0.70 -18.33 -9.51
C PRO A 21 0.42 -18.11 -11.00
N SER A 22 1.25 -18.70 -11.85
CA SER A 22 1.22 -18.46 -13.30
C SER A 22 0.45 -19.51 -14.11
N ASP A 23 0.02 -20.61 -13.48
CA ASP A 23 -0.59 -21.76 -14.16
C ASP A 23 -2.10 -21.63 -14.39
N GLY A 24 -2.71 -20.50 -14.01
CA GLY A 24 -4.13 -20.23 -14.20
C GLY A 24 -5.04 -20.97 -13.22
N SER A 25 -4.49 -21.67 -12.22
CA SER A 25 -5.28 -22.20 -11.12
C SER A 25 -5.73 -21.07 -10.19
N GLU A 26 -7.02 -20.99 -9.87
CA GLU A 26 -7.56 -20.04 -8.88
C GLU A 26 -7.11 -20.34 -7.44
N HIS A 27 -6.27 -21.38 -7.25
CA HIS A 27 -5.92 -21.94 -5.95
C HIS A 27 -4.43 -21.97 -5.61
N GLY A 28 -3.55 -21.51 -6.52
CA GLY A 28 -2.13 -21.39 -6.19
C GLY A 28 -1.88 -20.33 -5.11
N GLN A 29 -0.92 -20.58 -4.21
CA GLN A 29 -0.59 -19.63 -3.15
C GLN A 29 0.41 -18.56 -3.63
N PRO A 30 0.19 -17.26 -3.30
CA PRO A 30 1.16 -16.20 -3.58
C PRO A 30 2.47 -16.38 -2.81
N ILE A 31 3.58 -16.08 -3.48
CA ILE A 31 4.92 -16.26 -2.93
C ILE A 31 5.72 -14.96 -2.96
N MET A 32 6.69 -14.85 -2.05
CA MET A 32 7.63 -13.72 -2.02
C MET A 32 8.76 -14.01 -3.00
N ALA A 33 8.73 -13.37 -4.16
CA ALA A 33 9.70 -13.56 -5.23
C ALA A 33 9.76 -12.33 -6.15
N HIS A 34 10.93 -12.08 -6.72
CA HIS A 34 11.15 -11.09 -7.77
C HIS A 34 11.48 -11.83 -9.07
N PRO A 35 11.08 -11.39 -10.28
CA PRO A 35 11.49 -12.06 -11.52
C PRO A 35 13.02 -11.93 -11.81
N PRO A 36 13.66 -12.93 -12.45
CA PRO A 36 13.07 -14.06 -13.17
C PRO A 36 12.71 -15.27 -12.32
N GLU A 37 12.87 -15.20 -11.00
CA GLU A 37 12.50 -16.27 -10.09
C GLU A 37 10.98 -16.54 -10.19
N THR A 38 10.60 -17.81 -10.28
CA THR A 38 9.20 -18.25 -10.47
C THR A 38 8.68 -19.10 -9.31
N GLY A 39 9.53 -19.32 -8.29
CA GLY A 39 9.25 -20.09 -7.10
C GLY A 39 9.96 -19.48 -5.89
N SER A 40 9.46 -19.79 -4.69
CA SER A 40 10.05 -19.37 -3.42
C SER A 40 9.52 -20.27 -2.32
N ASP A 41 10.41 -20.66 -1.40
CA ASP A 41 10.05 -21.43 -0.21
C ASP A 41 9.39 -20.55 0.87
N ASN A 42 9.28 -19.24 0.61
CA ASN A 42 8.65 -18.29 1.51
C ASN A 42 7.37 -17.75 0.86
N THR A 43 6.23 -18.17 1.40
CA THR A 43 4.92 -17.69 0.96
C THR A 43 4.68 -16.25 1.41
N LEU A 44 3.80 -15.52 0.72
CA LEU A 44 3.36 -14.21 1.21
C LEU A 44 2.77 -14.30 2.62
N GLN A 45 2.09 -15.40 2.91
CA GLN A 45 1.50 -15.65 4.22
C GLN A 45 2.56 -15.78 5.32
N GLU A 46 3.62 -16.57 5.10
CA GLU A 46 4.71 -16.73 6.07
C GLU A 46 5.48 -15.44 6.28
N TRP A 47 5.77 -14.71 5.20
CA TRP A 47 6.44 -13.42 5.27
C TRP A 47 5.61 -12.38 6.04
N LEU A 48 4.30 -12.30 5.79
CA LEU A 48 3.40 -11.41 6.55
C LEU A 48 3.36 -11.81 8.03
N ALA A 49 3.37 -13.10 8.36
CA ALA A 49 3.39 -13.56 9.75
C ALA A 49 4.63 -13.08 10.52
N GLU A 50 5.75 -12.86 9.83
CA GLU A 50 6.96 -12.32 10.44
C GLU A 50 6.98 -10.78 10.46
N VAL A 51 6.65 -10.13 9.34
CA VAL A 51 6.74 -8.67 9.22
C VAL A 51 5.70 -7.94 10.07
N THR A 52 4.55 -8.57 10.32
CA THR A 52 3.53 -8.04 11.24
C THR A 52 3.98 -7.98 12.70
N LYS A 53 5.11 -8.61 13.05
CA LYS A 53 5.77 -8.44 14.36
C LYS A 53 6.55 -7.11 14.46
N SER A 54 6.67 -6.34 13.36
CA SER A 54 7.39 -5.06 13.29
C SER A 54 6.45 -3.84 13.26
N ASN A 55 7.03 -2.64 13.39
CA ASN A 55 6.30 -1.35 13.35
C ASN A 55 6.52 -0.53 12.05
N LYS A 56 7.00 -1.16 10.97
CA LYS A 56 7.28 -0.49 9.68
C LYS A 56 6.07 -0.58 8.74
N GLY A 57 5.90 0.41 7.87
CA GLY A 57 4.88 0.32 6.82
C GLY A 57 5.26 -0.72 5.77
N ILE A 58 4.27 -1.32 5.12
CA ILE A 58 4.48 -2.41 4.16
C ILE A 58 4.06 -1.95 2.77
N LYS A 59 4.91 -2.15 1.75
CA LYS A 59 4.53 -1.99 0.34
C LYS A 59 4.66 -3.33 -0.36
N LEU A 60 3.52 -3.93 -0.68
CA LEU A 60 3.46 -5.17 -1.44
C LEU A 60 3.42 -4.84 -2.93
N ASP A 61 4.50 -5.16 -3.64
CA ASP A 61 4.54 -5.03 -5.10
C ASP A 61 4.12 -6.35 -5.73
N PHE A 62 2.80 -6.53 -5.83
CA PHE A 62 2.24 -7.62 -6.62
C PHE A 62 2.57 -7.35 -8.08
N LYS A 63 3.44 -8.17 -8.68
CA LYS A 63 3.82 -8.02 -10.09
C LYS A 63 2.65 -8.16 -11.07
N ARG A 64 1.46 -8.53 -10.57
CA ARG A 64 0.20 -8.58 -11.34
C ARG A 64 -0.94 -7.69 -10.81
N TYR A 65 -1.22 -7.55 -9.50
CA TYR A 65 -2.36 -6.73 -9.01
C TYR A 65 -2.15 -6.05 -7.64
N SER A 66 -1.92 -4.74 -7.66
CA SER A 66 -2.21 -3.80 -6.56
C SER A 66 -2.91 -2.58 -7.18
N LEU A 67 -3.86 -1.95 -6.50
CA LEU A 67 -4.36 -0.62 -6.90
C LEU A 67 -3.87 0.40 -5.89
N THR A 68 -2.64 0.85 -6.10
CA THR A 68 -2.08 1.97 -5.35
C THR A 68 -2.30 3.22 -6.19
N VAL A 69 -3.15 4.14 -5.72
CA VAL A 69 -3.36 5.43 -6.39
C VAL A 69 -2.38 6.44 -5.79
N TRP A 70 -1.31 6.72 -6.52
CA TRP A 70 -0.33 7.75 -6.16
C TRP A 70 -0.77 9.09 -6.75
N THR A 71 -0.60 10.17 -5.99
CA THR A 71 -0.73 11.54 -6.50
C THR A 71 0.55 12.31 -6.17
N GLY A 72 1.03 13.08 -7.14
CA GLY A 72 2.15 13.99 -7.00
C GLY A 72 1.78 15.23 -6.18
N LYS A 73 2.79 15.95 -5.72
CA LYS A 73 2.61 17.15 -4.90
C LYS A 73 1.81 18.27 -5.60
N ASP A 74 1.87 18.33 -6.93
CA ASP A 74 1.20 19.34 -7.75
C ASP A 74 -0.04 18.78 -8.48
N ASP A 75 -0.42 17.52 -8.20
CA ASP A 75 -1.59 16.90 -8.82
C ASP A 75 -2.87 17.44 -8.19
N ILE A 76 -3.84 17.79 -9.05
CA ILE A 76 -5.16 18.23 -8.62
C ILE A 76 -6.08 17.00 -8.66
N TYR A 77 -6.41 16.48 -7.49
CA TYR A 77 -7.37 15.38 -7.32
C TYR A 77 -8.51 15.88 -6.44
N PRO A 78 -9.73 16.03 -6.99
CA PRO A 78 -10.86 16.52 -6.24
C PRO A 78 -11.24 15.60 -5.07
N THR A 79 -11.70 16.20 -3.98
CA THR A 79 -12.22 15.46 -2.82
C THR A 79 -13.34 14.49 -3.21
N GLU A 80 -14.18 14.83 -4.20
CA GLU A 80 -15.24 13.94 -4.69
C GLU A 80 -14.73 12.61 -5.27
N ASP A 81 -13.61 12.62 -5.98
CA ASP A 81 -13.04 11.40 -6.57
C ASP A 81 -12.51 10.47 -5.48
N LEU A 82 -11.88 11.05 -4.45
CA LEU A 82 -11.44 10.30 -3.27
C LEU A 82 -12.61 9.70 -2.49
N LEU A 83 -13.74 10.42 -2.41
CA LEU A 83 -14.98 9.94 -1.78
C LEU A 83 -15.66 8.85 -2.62
N TYR A 84 -15.64 8.96 -3.94
CA TYR A 84 -16.15 7.92 -4.83
C TYR A 84 -15.36 6.62 -4.67
N ILE A 85 -14.03 6.69 -4.70
CA ILE A 85 -13.16 5.53 -4.42
C ILE A 85 -13.45 5.00 -3.02
N ARG A 86 -13.57 5.88 -2.02
CA ARG A 86 -13.91 5.52 -0.64
C ARG A 86 -15.19 4.71 -0.52
N ASP A 87 -16.22 5.03 -1.31
CA ASP A 87 -17.54 4.40 -1.23
C ASP A 87 -17.59 3.08 -2.00
N CYS A 88 -16.71 2.87 -2.98
CA CYS A 88 -16.57 1.60 -3.71
C CYS A 88 -15.94 0.48 -2.88
N PHE A 89 -15.27 0.82 -1.79
CA PHE A 89 -14.60 -0.12 -0.91
C PHE A 89 -15.11 0.01 0.52
N ASN A 90 -14.86 -1.01 1.35
CA ASN A 90 -15.13 -0.84 2.78
C ASN A 90 -14.24 0.30 3.31
N LYS A 91 -14.84 1.28 3.97
CA LYS A 91 -14.20 2.49 4.49
C LYS A 91 -13.02 2.24 5.44
N THR A 92 -12.95 1.04 6.00
CA THR A 92 -11.85 0.56 6.86
C THR A 92 -10.69 -0.08 6.08
N GLN A 93 -10.81 -0.26 4.75
CA GLN A 93 -9.83 -0.89 3.84
C GLN A 93 -9.20 0.09 2.83
N VAL A 94 -9.56 1.37 2.90
CA VAL A 94 -8.98 2.43 2.06
C VAL A 94 -8.09 3.31 2.92
N PHE A 95 -6.82 3.41 2.52
CA PHE A 95 -5.79 4.15 3.23
C PHE A 95 -5.28 5.27 2.31
N TYR A 96 -5.07 6.45 2.88
CA TYR A 96 -4.76 7.66 2.14
C TYR A 96 -3.48 8.28 2.68
N ASP A 97 -2.57 8.62 1.77
CA ASP A 97 -1.40 9.46 2.04
C ASP A 97 -1.58 10.79 1.28
N ILE A 98 -2.56 11.59 1.74
CA ILE A 98 -2.98 12.85 1.11
C ILE A 98 -2.18 14.00 1.72
N LEU A 99 -1.61 14.85 0.88
CA LEU A 99 -0.86 16.03 1.31
C LEU A 99 -1.79 17.21 1.67
N GLU A 100 -1.31 18.10 2.54
CA GLU A 100 -2.00 19.36 2.82
C GLU A 100 -1.91 20.31 1.62
N PRO A 101 -2.96 21.11 1.33
CA PRO A 101 -4.18 21.32 2.14
C PRO A 101 -5.33 20.33 1.88
N GLN A 102 -5.19 19.42 0.91
CA GLN A 102 -6.28 18.56 0.44
C GLN A 102 -6.77 17.57 1.52
N ASN A 103 -5.87 17.13 2.39
CA ASN A 103 -6.19 16.26 3.52
C ASN A 103 -7.17 16.90 4.50
N TYR A 104 -7.07 18.22 4.72
CA TYR A 104 -8.00 18.97 5.56
C TYR A 104 -9.43 18.97 4.98
N GLU A 105 -9.58 19.24 3.69
CA GLU A 105 -10.88 19.21 3.01
C GLU A 105 -11.49 17.81 3.04
N PHE A 106 -10.68 16.79 2.73
CA PHE A 106 -11.10 15.40 2.75
C PHE A 106 -11.57 14.95 4.14
N LYS A 107 -10.84 15.30 5.21
CA LYS A 107 -11.20 14.98 6.60
C LYS A 107 -12.48 15.67 7.07
N GLN A 108 -12.68 16.93 6.70
CA GLN A 108 -13.93 17.63 6.96
C GLN A 108 -15.11 16.93 6.27
N ALA A 109 -14.96 16.56 4.99
CA ALA A 109 -16.01 15.90 4.22
C ALA A 109 -16.44 14.54 4.83
N ILE A 110 -15.52 13.83 5.49
CA ILE A 110 -15.84 12.58 6.19
C ILE A 110 -16.18 12.75 7.68
N GLY A 111 -16.39 13.99 8.14
CA GLY A 111 -16.89 14.30 9.49
C GLY A 111 -15.86 14.18 10.62
N ILE A 112 -14.56 14.18 10.29
CA ILE A 112 -13.48 14.15 11.28
C ILE A 112 -13.15 15.57 11.71
N ARG A 113 -13.18 15.86 13.02
CA ARG A 113 -12.77 17.16 13.57
C ARG A 113 -11.27 17.32 13.41
N VAL A 114 -10.84 18.26 12.57
CA VAL A 114 -9.43 18.66 12.46
C VAL A 114 -9.26 19.96 13.26
N THR A 115 -8.51 19.90 14.36
CA THR A 115 -8.13 21.09 15.12
C THR A 115 -6.88 21.66 14.48
N LEU A 116 -6.91 22.95 14.10
CA LEU A 116 -5.79 23.69 13.50
C LEU A 116 -4.58 23.79 14.42
#